data_AF-A0A2V5TST9-F1
#
_entry.id   AF-A0A2V5TST9-F1
#
_cell.length_a   1.000
_cell.length_b   1.000
_cell.length_c   1.000
_cell.angle_alpha   90.00
_cell.angle_beta   90.00
_cell.angle_gamma   90.00
#
_symmetry.space_group_name_H-M   'P 1'
#
loop_
_entity.id
_entity.type
_entity.pdbx_description
1 polymer ?
#
loop_
_entity_poly.entity_id
_entity_poly.type
_entity_poly.pdbx_seq_one_letter_code
_entity_poly.pdbx_strand_id
1 'polypeptide(L)' 'MKIRIIFNVRSAVTAVTLLFAVAIPAHANIIVVTNTNDSGPGSLRQAIILANDGDTINFDPALNGQTVTLTSDELLI' A
#
# COMPACT_ATOMS: atom_id res chain seq x y z
N MET A 1 52.07 5.34 -2.30
CA MET A 1 51.13 4.44 -3.02
C MET A 1 49.88 5.25 -3.36
N LYS A 2 49.65 5.61 -4.64
CA LYS A 2 48.50 6.44 -5.07
C LYS A 2 47.41 5.54 -5.64
N ILE A 3 46.34 5.34 -4.88
CA ILE A 3 45.12 4.66 -5.34
C ILE A 3 44.46 5.54 -6.41
N ARG A 4 44.31 5.01 -7.63
CA ARG A 4 43.59 5.68 -8.71
C ARG A 4 42.21 5.05 -8.79
N ILE A 5 41.21 5.73 -8.23
CA ILE A 5 39.80 5.36 -8.40
C ILE A 5 39.41 5.76 -9.83
N ILE A 6 39.25 4.79 -10.71
CA ILE A 6 38.80 5.01 -12.09
C ILE A 6 37.27 4.90 -12.07
N PHE A 7 36.58 6.04 -12.03
CA PHE A 7 35.13 6.06 -12.25
C PHE A 7 34.87 5.73 -13.73
N ASN A 8 34.35 4.53 -13.99
CA ASN A 8 34.09 4.05 -15.34
C ASN A 8 32.75 4.62 -15.83
N VAL A 9 32.73 5.31 -16.99
CA VAL A 9 31.50 5.86 -17.62
C VAL A 9 30.39 4.81 -17.74
N ARG A 10 30.75 3.53 -17.91
CA ARG A 10 29.82 2.40 -17.96
C ARG A 10 29.06 2.19 -16.65
N SER A 11 29.70 2.40 -15.50
CA SER A 11 29.08 2.32 -14.17
C SER A 11 28.13 3.49 -13.90
N ALA A 12 28.42 4.67 -14.46
CA ALA A 12 27.53 5.83 -14.38
C ALA A 12 26.26 5.62 -15.21
N VAL A 13 26.35 5.00 -16.40
CA VAL A 13 25.19 4.71 -17.25
C VAL A 13 24.26 3.66 -16.61
N THR A 14 24.80 2.61 -16.00
CA THR A 14 23.98 1.64 -15.23
C THR A 14 23.34 2.28 -14.00
N ALA A 15 24.05 3.13 -13.27
CA ALA A 15 23.48 3.84 -12.13
C ALA A 15 22.36 4.81 -12.54
N VAL A 16 22.53 5.55 -13.64
CA VAL A 16 21.52 6.50 -14.15
C VAL A 16 20.29 5.75 -14.67
N THR A 17 20.45 4.64 -15.40
CA THR A 17 19.32 3.82 -15.85
C THR A 17 18.55 3.17 -14.70
N LEU A 18 19.22 2.73 -13.64
CA LEU A 18 18.56 2.24 -12.41
C LEU A 18 17.81 3.36 -11.68
N LEU A 19 18.37 4.58 -11.65
CA LEU A 19 17.79 5.74 -10.96
C LEU A 19 16.48 6.21 -11.61
N PHE A 20 16.36 6.10 -12.94
CA PHE A 20 15.12 6.44 -13.67
C PHE A 20 14.04 5.34 -13.62
N ALA A 21 14.38 4.11 -13.21
CA ALA A 21 13.43 2.99 -13.16
C ALA A 21 12.53 2.98 -11.91
N VAL A 22 12.72 3.90 -10.95
CA VAL A 22 12.07 3.86 -9.62
C VAL A 22 10.76 4.67 -9.57
N ALA A 23 10.45 5.48 -10.57
CA ALA A 23 9.27 6.36 -10.55
C ALA A 23 8.11 5.81 -11.41
N ILE A 24 7.63 4.60 -11.13
CA ILE A 24 6.34 4.13 -11.63
C ILE A 24 5.25 4.61 -10.67
N PRO A 25 4.23 5.37 -11.14
CA PRO A 25 3.13 5.79 -10.28
C PRO A 25 2.35 4.57 -9.81
N ALA A 26 2.27 4.37 -8.49
CA ALA A 26 1.35 3.40 -7.91
C ALA A 26 -0.08 3.97 -8.01
N HIS A 27 -0.99 3.22 -8.63
CA HIS A 27 -2.39 3.58 -8.66
C HIS A 27 -3.03 3.26 -7.31
N ALA A 28 -3.60 4.28 -6.66
CA ALA A 28 -4.49 4.09 -5.52
C ALA A 28 -5.65 3.16 -5.88
N ASN A 29 -5.87 2.15 -5.05
CA ASN A 29 -6.98 1.20 -5.17
C ASN A 29 -8.19 1.62 -4.31
N ILE A 30 -9.37 1.12 -4.66
CA ILE A 30 -10.58 1.21 -3.83
C ILE A 30 -10.86 -0.17 -3.23
N ILE A 31 -10.87 -0.26 -1.90
CA ILE A 31 -11.18 -1.47 -1.17
C ILE A 31 -12.57 -1.32 -0.56
N VAL A 32 -13.51 -2.21 -0.92
CA VAL A 32 -14.90 -2.13 -0.48
C VAL A 32 -15.16 -3.06 0.71
N VAL A 33 -15.63 -2.49 1.82
CA VAL A 33 -16.17 -3.22 2.96
C VAL A 33 -17.61 -3.63 2.65
N THR A 34 -17.91 -4.94 2.74
CA THR A 34 -19.20 -5.51 2.30
C THR A 34 -20.01 -6.16 3.41
N ASN A 35 -19.47 -6.27 4.62
CA ASN A 35 -20.19 -6.79 5.78
C ASN A 35 -19.74 -6.13 7.10
N THR A 36 -20.51 -6.38 8.16
CA THR A 36 -20.30 -5.81 9.50
C THR A 36 -19.50 -6.73 10.44
N ASN A 37 -18.92 -7.83 9.93
CA ASN A 37 -18.14 -8.73 10.75
C ASN A 37 -16.84 -8.03 11.20
N ASP A 38 -16.39 -8.33 12.42
CA ASP A 38 -15.13 -7.80 12.97
C ASP A 38 -13.89 -8.30 12.20
N SER A 39 -13.97 -9.49 11.59
CA SER A 39 -12.88 -10.09 10.82
C SER A 39 -13.37 -10.96 9.66
N GLY A 40 -12.44 -11.35 8.80
CA GLY A 40 -12.69 -12.18 7.63
C GLY A 40 -12.94 -11.39 6.34
N PRO A 41 -13.14 -12.10 5.20
CA PRO A 41 -13.31 -11.46 3.90
C PRO A 41 -14.43 -10.42 3.90
N GLY A 42 -14.14 -9.24 3.35
CA GLY A 42 -15.10 -8.13 3.24
C GLY A 42 -15.33 -7.31 4.52
N SER A 43 -14.65 -7.62 5.63
CA SER A 43 -14.68 -6.82 6.87
C SER A 43 -13.81 -5.57 6.78
N LEU A 44 -14.07 -4.59 7.65
CA LEU A 44 -13.23 -3.40 7.80
C LEU A 44 -11.79 -3.75 8.20
N ARG A 45 -11.59 -4.69 9.13
CA ARG A 45 -10.25 -5.09 9.55
C ARG A 45 -9.45 -5.71 8.41
N GLN A 46 -10.10 -6.55 7.59
CA GLN A 46 -9.46 -7.08 6.39
C GLN A 46 -9.13 -5.97 5.38
N ALA A 47 -10.01 -4.98 5.21
CA ALA A 47 -9.76 -3.86 4.31
C ALA A 47 -8.54 -3.03 4.73
N ILE A 48 -8.38 -2.78 6.04
CA ILE A 48 -7.23 -2.07 6.60
C ILE A 48 -5.93 -2.85 6.38
N ILE A 49 -5.93 -4.17 6.59
CA ILE A 49 -4.75 -5.02 6.35
C ILE A 49 -4.32 -5.00 4.87
N LEU A 50 -5.27 -4.83 3.95
CA LEU A 50 -5.01 -4.82 2.51
C LEU A 50 -4.65 -3.43 1.96
N ALA A 51 -4.98 -2.37 2.68
CA ALA A 51 -4.77 -0.99 2.23
C ALA A 51 -3.29 -0.62 2.29
N ASN A 52 -2.81 0.03 1.23
CA ASN A 52 -1.50 0.68 1.17
C ASN A 52 -1.69 2.20 1.14
N ASP A 53 -0.59 2.94 1.31
CA ASP A 53 -0.59 4.39 1.22
C ASP A 53 -1.20 4.86 -0.12
N GLY A 54 -2.22 5.72 -0.01
CA GLY A 54 -2.97 6.24 -1.15
C GLY A 54 -4.25 5.48 -1.48
N ASP A 55 -4.45 4.27 -0.95
CA ASP A 55 -5.70 3.52 -1.14
C ASP A 55 -6.88 4.20 -0.43
N THR A 56 -8.09 3.92 -0.93
CA THR A 56 -9.33 4.38 -0.33
C THR A 56 -10.15 3.18 0.13
N ILE A 57 -10.51 3.15 1.42
CA ILE A 57 -11.48 2.20 1.96
C ILE A 57 -12.87 2.81 1.82
N ASN A 58 -13.74 2.16 1.06
CA ASN A 58 -15.14 2.55 0.88
C ASN A 58 -16.07 1.52 1.51
N PHE A 59 -17.27 1.94 1.90
CA PHE A 59 -18.30 1.04 2.40
C PHE A 59 -19.35 0.78 1.33
N ASP A 60 -19.79 -0.46 1.20
CA ASP A 60 -20.95 -0.79 0.39
C ASP A 60 -22.17 0.02 0.88
N PRO A 61 -22.92 0.70 -0.01
CA PRO A 61 -24.11 1.45 0.37
C PRO A 61 -25.14 0.64 1.18
N ALA A 62 -25.16 -0.69 1.02
CA ALA A 62 -26.02 -1.58 1.80
C ALA A 62 -25.71 -1.57 3.31
N LEU A 63 -24.52 -1.11 3.72
CA LEU A 63 -24.10 -0.99 5.12
C LEU A 63 -24.52 0.32 5.80
N ASN A 64 -25.17 1.24 5.07
CA ASN A 64 -25.59 2.52 5.64
C ASN A 64 -26.53 2.33 6.85
N GLY A 65 -26.19 2.99 7.96
CA GLY A 65 -26.92 2.89 9.22
C GLY A 65 -26.64 1.63 10.04
N GLN A 66 -25.79 0.72 9.54
CA GLN A 66 -25.37 -0.46 10.30
C GLN A 66 -24.15 -0.14 11.18
N THR A 67 -24.01 -0.87 12.29
CA THR A 67 -22.85 -0.77 13.17
C THR A 67 -21.88 -1.91 12.88
N VAL A 68 -20.60 -1.57 12.71
CA VAL A 68 -19.51 -2.56 12.70
C VAL A 68 -19.03 -2.72 14.14
N THR A 69 -19.40 -3.83 14.77
CA THR A 69 -18.99 -4.12 16.15
C THR A 69 -17.61 -4.73 16.14
N LEU A 70 -16.64 -4.03 16.74
CA LEU A 70 -15.29 -4.54 16.96
C LEU A 70 -15.24 -5.26 18.31
N THR A 71 -14.97 -6.55 18.29
CA THR A 71 -14.89 -7.41 19.49
C THR A 71 -13.47 -7.87 19.79
N SER A 72 -12.58 -7.73 18.81
CA SER A 72 -11.16 -8.02 18.91
C SER A 72 -10.38 -6.76 19.34
N ASP A 73 -9.06 -6.76 19.14
CA ASP A 73 -8.19 -5.61 19.46
C ASP A 73 -8.51 -4.35 18.64
N GLU A 74 -7.79 -3.28 18.93
CA GLU A 74 -7.84 -2.03 18.18
C GLU A 74 -7.55 -2.24 16.68
N LEU A 75 -7.98 -1.27 15.86
CA LEU A 75 -7.61 -1.23 14.45
C LEU A 75 -6.24 -0.56 14.33
N LEU A 76 -5.25 -1.31 13.85
CA LEU A 76 -3.94 -0.79 13.52
C LEU A 76 -4.00 -0.15 12.12
N ILE A 77 -3.62 1.12 12.00
CA ILE A 77 -3.59 1.88 10.74
C ILE A 77 -2.17 2.30 10.38
#